data_AF-A0A352FE51-F1
#
_entry.id   AF-A0A352FE51-F1
#
_cell.length_a   1.000
_cell.length_b   1.000
_cell.length_c   1.000
_cell.angle_alpha   90.00
_cell.angle_beta   90.00
_cell.angle_gamma   90.00
#
_symmetry.space_group_name_H-M   'P 1'
#
loop_
_entity.id
_entity.type
_entity.pdbx_description
1 polymer ?
#
loop_
_entity_poly.entity_id
_entity_poly.type
_entity_poly.pdbx_seq_one_letter_code
_entity_poly.pdbx_strand_id
1 'polypeptide(L)'
;MKKTIILALLFTVYAGLSAQDRKSGFDMKFGTGFGFMGSGDMRTLSFENELNYKINRYFTAAASIGIGKSDRGVMDHADYLMGSANLFVSPFRNDKGNNFRIGGGASFFNHTNVYHNWDLQNGTVYEMYRRKTTGFNVILEDEQRIGSTLLIGLKLFLTGGVKQGGIIFGSMVKVGAVL
;
A
#
# COMPACT_ATOMS: atom_id res chain seq x y z
N MET A 1 -1.61 25.52 8.89
CA MET A 1 -2.04 24.34 8.09
C MET A 1 -1.80 24.52 6.60
N LYS A 2 -2.36 25.54 5.92
CA LYS A 2 -2.15 25.76 4.46
C LYS A 2 -0.67 25.92 4.07
N LYS A 3 0.11 26.68 4.86
CA LYS A 3 1.55 26.91 4.63
C LYS A 3 2.38 25.62 4.78
N THR A 4 1.99 24.73 5.68
CA THR A 4 2.67 23.45 5.93
C THR A 4 2.49 22.48 4.77
N ILE A 5 1.29 22.47 4.16
CA ILE A 5 0.99 21.66 2.96
C ILE A 5 1.78 22.19 1.75
N ILE A 6 1.86 23.52 1.60
CA ILE A 6 2.65 24.15 0.52
C ILE A 6 4.14 23.86 0.69
N LEU A 7 4.66 23.88 1.92
CA LEU A 7 6.05 23.50 2.22
C LEU A 7 6.33 22.02 1.93
N ALA A 8 5.40 21.12 2.24
CA ALA A 8 5.53 19.71 1.90
C ALA A 8 5.50 19.46 0.37
N LEU A 9 4.65 20.21 -0.35
CA LEU A 9 4.60 20.20 -1.82
C LEU A 9 5.89 20.78 -2.43
N LEU A 10 6.40 21.88 -1.90
CA LEU A 10 7.66 22.47 -2.37
C LEU A 10 8.85 21.56 -2.09
N PHE A 11 8.87 20.86 -0.94
CA PHE A 11 9.92 19.91 -0.61
C PHE A 11 9.90 18.69 -1.54
N THR A 12 8.72 18.16 -1.88
CA THR A 12 8.58 17.05 -2.84
C THR A 12 8.98 17.44 -4.25
N VAL A 13 8.64 18.66 -4.69
CA VAL A 13 9.10 19.20 -5.98
C VAL A 13 10.61 19.42 -5.99
N TYR A 14 11.18 20.01 -4.93
CA TYR A 14 12.62 20.25 -4.84
C TYR A 14 13.45 18.96 -4.79
N ALA A 15 12.98 17.96 -4.04
CA ALA A 15 13.58 16.63 -4.02
C ALA A 15 13.53 15.97 -5.42
N GLY A 16 12.43 16.15 -6.16
CA GLY A 16 12.29 15.66 -7.54
C GLY A 16 13.12 16.42 -8.58
N LEU A 17 13.52 17.66 -8.32
CA LEU A 17 14.40 18.45 -9.20
C LEU A 17 15.89 18.12 -8.98
N SER A 18 16.27 17.80 -7.74
CA SER A 18 17.66 17.43 -7.40
C SER A 18 18.05 16.00 -7.82
N ALA A 19 17.07 15.23 -8.32
CA ALA A 19 17.18 13.87 -8.85
C ALA A 19 17.81 13.77 -10.26
N GLN A 20 18.01 14.89 -10.97
CA GLN A 20 18.22 14.84 -12.42
C GLN A 20 19.61 14.38 -12.90
N ASP A 21 20.65 14.33 -12.04
CA ASP A 21 22.04 14.04 -12.49
C ASP A 21 22.59 12.67 -12.08
N ARG A 22 21.85 11.87 -11.31
CA ARG A 22 22.21 10.47 -11.06
C ARG A 22 21.01 9.61 -11.39
N LYS A 23 21.20 8.52 -12.15
CA LYS A 23 20.23 7.43 -12.22
C LYS A 23 20.12 6.84 -10.80
N SER A 24 19.29 7.43 -9.95
CA SER A 24 19.12 6.89 -8.62
C SER A 24 18.47 5.51 -8.77
N GLY A 25 18.87 4.58 -7.90
CA GLY A 25 18.19 3.29 -7.82
C GLY A 25 16.78 3.40 -7.22
N PHE A 26 16.32 4.61 -6.88
CA PHE A 26 15.09 4.82 -6.15
C PHE A 26 13.91 5.18 -7.06
N ASP A 27 12.74 4.64 -6.74
CA ASP A 27 11.47 5.06 -7.32
C ASP A 27 10.48 5.33 -6.19
N MET A 28 9.71 6.41 -6.29
CA MET A 28 8.60 6.68 -5.38
C MET A 28 7.28 6.50 -6.10
N LYS A 29 6.33 5.81 -5.48
CA LYS A 29 5.04 5.46 -6.06
C LYS A 29 3.92 5.77 -5.09
N PHE A 30 2.83 6.32 -5.62
CA PHE A 30 1.56 6.45 -4.97
C PHE A 30 0.58 5.50 -5.63
N GLY A 31 -0.17 4.74 -4.86
CA GLY A 31 -1.20 3.86 -5.37
C GLY A 31 -2.55 4.09 -4.71
N THR A 32 -3.59 3.80 -5.47
CA THR A 32 -4.96 3.72 -4.96
C THR A 32 -5.59 2.44 -5.49
N GLY A 33 -6.44 1.81 -4.70
CA GLY A 33 -6.95 0.49 -5.04
C GLY A 33 -8.19 0.09 -4.26
N PHE A 34 -8.74 -1.03 -4.70
CA PHE A 34 -9.87 -1.69 -4.06
C PHE A 34 -9.43 -3.06 -3.60
N GLY A 35 -9.87 -3.44 -2.41
CA GLY A 35 -9.61 -4.75 -1.86
C GLY A 35 -10.71 -5.19 -0.92
N PHE A 36 -10.42 -6.28 -0.24
CA PHE A 36 -11.27 -6.87 0.77
C PHE A 36 -10.45 -7.07 2.05
N MET A 37 -11.11 -6.90 3.19
CA MET A 37 -10.56 -7.13 4.52
C MET A 37 -11.31 -8.25 5.23
N GLY A 38 -10.73 -8.74 6.33
CA GLY A 38 -11.36 -9.74 7.18
C GLY A 38 -11.42 -11.09 6.47
N SER A 39 -12.63 -11.64 6.36
CA SER A 39 -12.90 -12.90 5.66
C SER A 39 -13.20 -12.70 4.17
N GLY A 40 -13.01 -11.49 3.65
CA GLY A 40 -13.37 -11.11 2.28
C GLY A 40 -14.71 -10.36 2.18
N ASP A 41 -15.29 -10.01 3.32
CA ASP A 41 -16.64 -9.49 3.49
C ASP A 41 -16.71 -7.96 3.62
N MET A 42 -15.59 -7.33 3.97
CA MET A 42 -15.46 -5.88 4.06
C MET A 42 -14.80 -5.33 2.79
N ARG A 43 -15.50 -4.49 2.02
CA ARG A 43 -14.93 -3.85 0.82
C ARG A 43 -14.14 -2.61 1.19
N THR A 44 -12.87 -2.55 0.80
CA THR A 44 -11.95 -1.53 1.26
C THR A 44 -11.41 -0.70 0.11
N LEU A 45 -11.45 0.62 0.29
CA LEU A 45 -10.67 1.56 -0.53
C LEU A 45 -9.31 1.75 0.15
N SER A 46 -8.25 1.61 -0.62
CA SER A 46 -6.86 1.62 -0.13
C SER A 46 -6.03 2.68 -0.84
N PHE A 47 -5.09 3.25 -0.10
CA PHE A 47 -4.04 4.14 -0.60
C PHE A 47 -2.68 3.67 -0.09
N GLU A 48 -1.64 3.78 -0.90
CA GLU A 48 -0.28 3.37 -0.54
C GLU A 48 0.74 4.38 -1.05
N ASN A 49 1.73 4.70 -0.22
CA ASN A 49 2.97 5.32 -0.65
C ASN A 49 4.07 4.27 -0.54
N GLU A 50 4.85 4.08 -1.60
CA GLU A 50 5.91 3.09 -1.68
C GLU A 50 7.20 3.73 -2.19
N LEU A 51 8.29 3.50 -1.45
CA LEU A 51 9.65 3.81 -1.86
C LEU A 51 10.34 2.52 -2.25
N ASN A 52 10.81 2.44 -3.49
CA ASN A 52 11.53 1.31 -4.05
C ASN A 52 13.03 1.63 -4.13
N TYR A 53 13.86 0.60 -3.97
CA TYR A 53 15.30 0.64 -4.21
C TYR A 53 15.70 -0.56 -5.08
N LYS A 54 16.17 -0.29 -6.30
CA LYS A 54 16.69 -1.27 -7.25
C LYS A 54 18.09 -1.70 -6.81
N ILE A 55 18.17 -2.86 -6.16
CA ILE A 55 19.42 -3.45 -5.69
C ILE A 55 20.30 -3.83 -6.89
N ASN A 56 19.69 -4.46 -7.90
CA ASN A 56 20.31 -4.79 -9.17
C ASN A 56 19.23 -4.94 -10.26
N ARG A 57 19.59 -5.49 -11.42
CA ARG A 57 18.69 -5.65 -12.57
C ARG A 57 17.52 -6.61 -12.34
N TYR A 58 17.55 -7.43 -11.29
CA TYR A 58 16.53 -8.45 -11.00
C TYR A 58 15.84 -8.24 -9.66
N PHE A 59 16.51 -7.59 -8.70
CA PHE A 59 16.00 -7.45 -7.34
C PHE A 59 15.70 -6.01 -6.97
N THR A 60 14.57 -5.81 -6.30
CA THR A 60 14.12 -4.53 -5.77
C THR A 60 13.66 -4.70 -4.34
N ALA A 61 14.11 -3.84 -3.42
CA ALA A 61 13.53 -3.71 -2.10
C ALA A 61 12.51 -2.58 -2.09
N ALA A 62 11.48 -2.68 -1.28
CA ALA A 62 10.51 -1.61 -1.10
C ALA A 62 10.10 -1.45 0.37
N ALA A 63 9.88 -0.20 0.76
CA ALA A 63 9.21 0.17 1.99
C ALA A 63 7.93 0.92 1.64
N SER A 64 6.83 0.63 2.32
CA SER A 64 5.55 1.28 2.04
C SER A 64 4.75 1.58 3.29
N ILE A 65 3.91 2.61 3.19
CA ILE A 65 2.89 2.96 4.16
C ILE A 65 1.56 3.01 3.41
N GLY A 66 0.61 2.19 3.86
CA GLY A 66 -0.72 2.10 3.31
C GLY A 66 -1.79 2.44 4.34
N ILE A 67 -2.87 3.04 3.88
CA ILE A 67 -4.10 3.20 4.64
C ILE A 67 -5.25 2.57 3.86
N GLY A 68 -6.22 2.02 4.56
CA GLY A 68 -7.45 1.58 3.94
C GLY A 68 -8.65 1.77 4.85
N LYS A 69 -9.80 1.98 4.23
CA LYS A 69 -11.07 2.22 4.90
C LYS A 69 -12.20 1.46 4.21
N SER A 70 -13.06 0.86 5.03
CA SER A 70 -14.29 0.18 4.64
C SER A 70 -15.44 0.65 5.52
N ASP A 71 -16.54 1.04 4.89
CA ASP A 71 -17.82 1.35 5.55
C ASP A 71 -18.94 0.45 5.01
N ARG A 72 -18.57 -0.67 4.36
CA ARG A 72 -19.51 -1.59 3.71
C ARG A 72 -19.06 -3.04 3.92
N GLY A 73 -19.82 -3.76 4.74
CA GLY A 73 -19.66 -5.19 4.99
C GLY A 73 -20.38 -5.59 6.29
N VAL A 74 -19.84 -6.59 6.99
CA VAL A 74 -20.41 -7.11 8.26
C VAL A 74 -20.18 -6.15 9.43
N MET A 75 -19.19 -5.27 9.34
CA MET A 75 -18.91 -4.22 10.33
C MET A 75 -19.38 -2.87 9.81
N ASP A 76 -19.75 -1.96 10.71
CA ASP A 76 -20.12 -0.59 10.35
C ASP A 76 -18.93 0.19 9.78
N HIS A 77 -17.77 -0.04 10.36
CA HIS A 77 -16.54 0.62 9.98
C HIS A 77 -15.34 -0.28 10.23
N ALA A 78 -14.44 -0.36 9.26
CA ALA A 78 -13.11 -0.93 9.43
C ALA A 78 -12.07 -0.04 8.76
N ASP A 79 -10.99 0.26 9.48
CA ASP A 79 -9.83 0.95 8.93
C ASP A 79 -8.54 0.22 9.27
N TYR A 80 -7.51 0.48 8.48
CA TYR A 80 -6.16 0.06 8.80
C TYR A 80 -5.12 1.11 8.41
N LEU A 81 -4.05 1.14 9.21
CA LEU A 81 -2.74 1.68 8.85
C LEU A 81 -1.77 0.51 8.75
N MET A 82 -1.10 0.39 7.61
CA MET A 82 -0.17 -0.68 7.29
C MET A 82 1.21 -0.10 6.97
N GLY A 83 2.26 -0.64 7.57
CA GLY A 83 3.64 -0.43 7.14
C GLY A 83 4.21 -1.75 6.62
N SER A 84 4.83 -1.74 5.44
CA SER A 84 5.33 -2.97 4.81
C SER A 84 6.76 -2.83 4.32
N ALA A 85 7.52 -3.91 4.45
CA ALA A 85 8.83 -4.09 3.85
C ALA A 85 8.79 -5.30 2.92
N ASN A 86 9.10 -5.11 1.64
CA ASN A 86 8.96 -6.12 0.59
C ASN A 86 10.25 -6.27 -0.21
N LEU A 87 10.47 -7.48 -0.71
CA LEU A 87 11.49 -7.80 -1.70
C LEU A 87 10.80 -8.32 -2.95
N PHE A 88 11.29 -7.90 -4.12
CA PHE A 88 10.75 -8.26 -5.42
C PHE A 88 11.84 -8.89 -6.28
N VAL A 89 11.44 -9.89 -7.06
CA VAL A 89 12.20 -10.44 -8.18
C VAL A 89 11.51 -10.06 -9.49
N SER A 90 12.28 -9.59 -10.45
CA SER A 90 11.82 -9.16 -11.78
C SER A 90 12.37 -10.13 -12.82
N PRO A 91 11.63 -11.18 -13.23
CA PRO A 91 12.14 -12.23 -14.12
C PRO A 91 12.69 -11.69 -15.44
N PHE A 92 12.11 -10.59 -15.93
CA PHE A 92 12.45 -9.98 -17.23
C PHE A 92 13.36 -8.75 -17.12
N ARG A 93 13.93 -8.52 -15.93
CA ARG A 93 14.70 -7.35 -15.49
C ARG A 93 13.88 -6.09 -15.23
N ASN A 94 14.33 -5.28 -14.28
CA ASN A 94 13.70 -4.02 -13.85
C ASN A 94 14.25 -2.75 -14.51
N ASP A 95 15.16 -2.89 -15.48
CA ASP A 95 15.79 -1.78 -16.20
C ASP A 95 15.19 -1.52 -17.59
N LYS A 96 14.16 -2.29 -17.97
CA LYS A 96 13.41 -2.14 -19.23
C LYS A 96 12.22 -1.18 -19.06
N GLY A 97 11.53 -0.91 -20.18
CA GLY A 97 10.32 -0.09 -20.21
C GLY A 97 9.14 -0.73 -19.48
N ASN A 98 9.00 -2.05 -19.55
CA ASN A 98 8.08 -2.84 -18.73
C ASN A 98 8.86 -3.60 -17.66
N ASN A 99 8.30 -3.66 -16.45
CA ASN A 99 8.85 -4.38 -15.31
C ASN A 99 7.75 -5.18 -14.58
N PHE A 100 7.53 -6.42 -15.05
CA PHE A 100 6.78 -7.42 -14.30
C PHE A 100 7.63 -7.98 -13.15
N ARG A 101 7.08 -7.95 -11.94
CA ARG A 101 7.76 -8.38 -10.72
C ARG A 101 6.85 -9.14 -9.77
N ILE A 102 7.44 -10.11 -9.09
CA ILE A 102 6.82 -10.94 -8.05
C ILE A 102 7.51 -10.60 -6.74
N GLY A 103 6.75 -10.34 -5.68
CA GLY A 103 7.31 -9.93 -4.41
C GLY A 103 6.67 -10.61 -3.21
N GLY A 104 7.40 -10.56 -2.12
CA GLY A 104 6.92 -10.98 -0.81
C GLY A 104 7.59 -10.18 0.28
N GLY A 105 7.02 -10.20 1.47
CA GLY A 105 7.53 -9.38 2.56
C GLY A 105 6.75 -9.51 3.85
N ALA A 106 7.03 -8.60 4.77
CA ALA A 106 6.33 -8.50 6.05
C ALA A 106 5.58 -7.17 6.13
N SER A 107 4.43 -7.21 6.78
CA SER A 107 3.61 -6.04 7.09
C SER A 107 3.31 -5.98 8.57
N PHE A 108 3.28 -4.76 9.08
CA PHE A 108 2.73 -4.42 10.38
C PHE A 108 1.44 -3.63 10.20
N PHE A 109 0.42 -4.00 10.97
CA PHE A 109 -0.93 -3.48 10.88
C PHE A 109 -1.34 -2.85 12.19
N ASN A 110 -2.08 -1.75 12.09
CA ASN A 110 -2.92 -1.21 13.14
C ASN A 110 -4.32 -1.10 12.56
N HIS A 111 -5.22 -2.00 12.97
CA HIS A 111 -6.59 -2.02 12.47
C HIS A 111 -7.56 -1.59 13.54
N THR A 112 -8.64 -0.96 13.10
CA THR A 112 -9.75 -0.51 13.93
C THR A 112 -11.03 -1.04 13.31
N ASN A 113 -11.87 -1.69 14.11
CA ASN A 113 -13.18 -2.17 13.70
C ASN A 113 -14.25 -1.60 14.64
N VAL A 114 -15.38 -1.21 14.08
CA VAL A 114 -16.56 -0.76 14.82
C VAL A 114 -17.73 -1.69 14.50
N TYR A 115 -18.32 -2.25 15.54
CA TYR A 115 -19.52 -3.08 15.47
C TYR A 115 -20.68 -2.34 16.12
N HIS A 116 -21.89 -2.46 15.58
CA HIS A 116 -23.09 -2.19 16.34
C HIS A 116 -23.69 -3.51 16.81
N ASN A 117 -24.07 -3.56 18.08
CA ASN A 117 -24.81 -4.66 18.66
C ASN A 117 -26.12 -4.13 19.24
N TRP A 118 -27.17 -4.94 19.19
CA TRP A 118 -28.43 -4.62 19.85
C TRP A 118 -28.43 -5.18 21.27
N ASP A 119 -28.60 -4.32 22.25
CA ASP A 119 -28.79 -4.64 23.66
C ASP A 119 -30.26 -4.36 24.05
N LEU A 120 -30.90 -5.35 24.68
CA LEU A 120 -32.27 -5.24 25.18
C LEU A 120 -32.45 -4.16 26.26
N GLN A 121 -31.38 -3.77 26.97
CA GLN A 121 -31.44 -2.72 27.99
C GLN A 121 -31.07 -1.32 27.48
N ASN A 122 -30.08 -1.23 26.59
CA ASN A 122 -29.49 0.06 26.17
C ASN A 122 -29.79 0.44 24.71
N GLY A 123 -30.50 -0.41 23.95
CA GLY A 123 -30.71 -0.22 22.52
C GLY A 123 -29.44 -0.52 21.72
N THR A 124 -29.10 0.31 20.73
CA THR A 124 -27.90 0.11 19.91
C THR A 124 -26.63 0.52 20.67
N VAL A 125 -25.70 -0.42 20.84
CA VAL A 125 -24.38 -0.21 21.45
C VAL A 125 -23.30 -0.30 20.38
N TYR A 126 -22.35 0.64 20.39
CA TYR A 126 -21.20 0.63 19.48
C TYR A 126 -19.95 0.16 20.20
N GLU A 127 -19.30 -0.88 19.66
CA GLU A 127 -18.06 -1.43 20.21
C GLU A 127 -16.90 -1.19 19.24
N MET A 128 -15.84 -0.55 19.75
CA MET A 128 -14.63 -0.26 19.00
C MET A 128 -13.50 -1.21 19.40
N TYR A 129 -13.01 -1.99 18.46
CA TYR A 129 -11.86 -2.88 18.64
C TYR A 129 -10.67 -2.37 17.86
N ARG A 130 -9.58 -2.06 18.57
CA ARG A 130 -8.31 -1.68 17.96
C ARG A 130 -7.25 -2.72 18.25
N ARG A 131 -6.55 -3.20 17.22
CA ARG A 131 -5.48 -4.20 17.40
C ARG A 131 -4.30 -3.92 16.49
N LYS A 132 -3.12 -4.31 16.98
CA LYS A 132 -1.87 -4.31 16.24
C LYS A 132 -1.47 -5.75 15.94
N THR A 133 -1.05 -6.01 14.71
CA THR A 133 -0.73 -7.37 14.27
C THR A 133 0.29 -7.32 13.12
N THR A 134 0.89 -8.46 12.83
CA THR A 134 1.82 -8.63 11.72
C THR A 134 1.26 -9.63 10.71
N GLY A 135 1.72 -9.53 9.48
CA GLY A 135 1.36 -10.44 8.40
C GLY A 135 2.48 -10.54 7.37
N PHE A 136 2.32 -11.46 6.44
CA PHE A 136 3.22 -11.60 5.30
C PHE A 136 2.50 -11.17 4.02
N ASN A 137 3.23 -10.56 3.10
CA ASN A 137 2.70 -10.15 1.80
C ASN A 137 3.11 -11.11 0.71
N VAL A 138 2.23 -11.28 -0.26
CA VAL A 138 2.48 -11.82 -1.59
C VAL A 138 1.98 -10.79 -2.59
N ILE A 139 2.83 -10.41 -3.53
CA ILE A 139 2.58 -9.28 -4.44
C ILE A 139 2.94 -9.69 -5.86
N LEU A 140 2.05 -9.36 -6.79
CA LEU A 140 2.32 -9.36 -8.22
C LEU A 140 2.17 -7.94 -8.73
N GLU A 141 3.15 -7.45 -9.47
CA GLU A 141 3.11 -6.10 -10.03
C GLU A 141 3.58 -6.11 -11.47
N ASP A 142 2.89 -5.33 -12.29
CA ASP A 142 3.36 -4.94 -13.62
C ASP A 142 3.47 -3.42 -13.67
N GLU A 143 4.62 -2.93 -14.12
CA GLU A 143 4.92 -1.50 -14.22
C GLU A 143 5.40 -1.16 -15.61
N GLN A 144 4.87 -0.06 -16.14
CA GLN A 144 5.29 0.54 -17.39
C GLN A 144 5.91 1.92 -17.12
N ARG A 145 7.12 2.14 -17.62
CA ARG A 145 7.73 3.46 -17.69
C ARG A 145 7.16 4.23 -18.87
N ILE A 146 6.70 5.45 -18.58
CA ILE A 146 6.23 6.43 -19.55
C ILE A 146 7.29 7.55 -19.64
N GLY A 147 8.01 7.61 -20.76
CA GLY A 147 9.12 8.56 -20.93
C GLY A 147 10.34 8.20 -20.07
N SER A 148 11.03 9.21 -19.54
CA SER A 148 12.24 9.02 -18.74
C SER A 148 11.97 8.77 -17.26
N THR A 149 10.89 9.34 -16.73
CA THR A 149 10.72 9.53 -15.28
C THR A 149 9.41 8.98 -14.75
N LEU A 150 8.32 9.02 -15.52
CA LEU A 150 7.00 8.62 -15.04
C LEU A 150 6.84 7.08 -15.07
N LEU A 151 6.18 6.55 -14.05
CA LEU A 151 5.84 5.14 -13.93
C LEU A 151 4.32 5.00 -13.74
N ILE A 152 3.72 4.03 -14.41
CA ILE A 152 2.34 3.58 -14.15
C ILE A 152 2.38 2.07 -13.91
N GLY A 153 1.56 1.55 -13.02
CA GLY A 153 1.53 0.11 -12.77
C GLY A 153 0.25 -0.39 -12.15
N LEU A 154 0.13 -1.71 -12.14
CA LEU A 154 -0.93 -2.45 -11.49
C LEU A 154 -0.30 -3.37 -10.45
N LYS A 155 -0.82 -3.33 -9.23
CA LYS A 155 -0.48 -4.22 -8.12
C LYS A 155 -1.65 -5.12 -7.82
N LEU A 156 -1.38 -6.42 -7.71
CA LEU A 156 -2.22 -7.38 -7.00
C LEU A 156 -1.50 -7.77 -5.73
N PHE A 157 -2.20 -7.77 -4.60
CA PHE A 157 -1.58 -8.07 -3.32
C PHE A 157 -2.49 -8.94 -2.47
N LEU A 158 -1.85 -9.77 -1.67
CA LEU A 158 -2.45 -10.54 -0.59
C LEU A 158 -1.56 -10.40 0.62
N THR A 159 -2.13 -9.97 1.74
CA THR A 159 -1.52 -10.07 3.05
C THR A 159 -2.23 -11.13 3.86
N GLY A 160 -1.50 -12.18 4.20
CA GLY A 160 -1.95 -13.29 5.04
C GLY A 160 -1.21 -13.34 6.39
N GLY A 161 -1.52 -14.37 7.18
CA GLY A 161 -0.80 -14.66 8.43
C GLY A 161 -1.16 -13.74 9.61
N VAL A 162 -2.19 -12.92 9.45
CA VAL A 162 -2.72 -12.11 10.54
C VAL A 162 -3.38 -13.04 11.57
N LYS A 163 -2.78 -13.12 12.77
CA LYS A 163 -3.38 -13.85 13.89
C LYS A 163 -4.83 -13.35 14.08
N GLN A 164 -5.81 -14.25 13.91
CA GLN A 164 -7.26 -13.99 13.90
C GLN A 164 -7.89 -13.54 12.56
N GLY A 165 -7.39 -14.07 11.43
CA GLY A 165 -8.24 -14.27 10.24
C GLY A 165 -8.47 -13.04 9.35
N GLY A 166 -7.75 -11.94 9.56
CA GLY A 166 -7.79 -10.79 8.66
C GLY A 166 -6.91 -11.01 7.43
N ILE A 167 -7.47 -11.48 6.33
CA ILE A 167 -6.80 -11.43 5.03
C ILE A 167 -7.08 -10.05 4.44
N ILE A 168 -6.05 -9.37 3.95
CA ILE A 168 -6.23 -8.19 3.10
C ILE A 168 -5.78 -8.57 1.71
N PHE A 169 -6.68 -8.56 0.74
CA PHE A 169 -6.31 -8.82 -0.65
C PHE A 169 -7.00 -7.84 -1.58
N GLY A 170 -6.37 -7.52 -2.69
CA GLY A 170 -6.93 -6.55 -3.60
C GLY A 170 -6.04 -6.22 -4.78
N SER A 171 -6.46 -5.17 -5.47
CA SER A 171 -5.78 -4.62 -6.63
C SER A 171 -5.62 -3.11 -6.49
N MET A 172 -4.58 -2.57 -7.09
CA MET A 172 -4.24 -1.16 -6.97
C MET A 172 -3.58 -0.66 -8.25
N VAL A 173 -3.99 0.53 -8.69
CA VAL A 173 -3.26 1.27 -9.72
C VAL A 173 -2.22 2.13 -9.02
N LYS A 174 -1.01 2.15 -9.56
CA LYS A 174 0.12 2.94 -9.08
C LYS A 174 0.54 3.96 -10.13
N VAL A 175 0.89 5.14 -9.66
CA VAL A 175 1.61 6.17 -10.40
C VAL A 175 2.85 6.55 -9.62
N GLY A 176 3.96 6.76 -10.30
CA GLY A 176 5.22 7.02 -9.62
C GLY A 176 6.23 7.75 -10.49
N ALA A 177 7.35 8.05 -9.86
CA ALA A 177 8.48 8.69 -10.51
C ALA A 177 9.79 7.97 -10.13
N VAL A 178 10.67 7.85 -11.11
CA VAL A 178 12.08 7.55 -10.87
C VAL A 178 12.71 8.79 -10.23
N LEU A 179 13.41 8.60 -9.11
CA LEU A 179 14.13 9.64 -8.37
C LEU A 179 15.62 9.70 -8.75
#